data_AF-A0A257AHK5-F1
#
_entry.id   AF-A0A257AHK5-F1
#
_cell.length_a   1.000
_cell.length_b   1.000
_cell.length_c   1.000
_cell.angle_alpha   90.00
_cell.angle_beta   90.00
_cell.angle_gamma   90.00
#
_symmetry.space_group_name_H-M   'P 1'
#
loop_
_entity.id
_entity.type
_entity.pdbx_description
1 polymer ?
#
loop_
_entity_poly.entity_id
_entity_poly.type
_entity_poly.pdbx_seq_one_letter_code
_entity_poly.pdbx_strand_id
1 'polypeptide(L)'
;MFNMSVEKIISAIRESESISLDDSFNYAKICSILLRSDNGENNARKIIINILDNWKKIDVSTREIWTDLIESAGFYPYLEKEKNKLVFKNTAGEIRKELHKSDNLEDKYFHEEQKYLKEILDRSKNLIVSAPTSFGKSLLIEEIVASRKFKNIVVIQPTLALLDETRKKLKKYKDNYKIIVRTSQDSVEDKGNLFLLTAERVMEYENLPKIDFFVIDEFYKLSAKRDDERAYILNNAFYKLLTYHQPQFYLLGPNIDDISKGFAEKYDAEFKKTNYSLVDNHVIDKSSDEFGDKGSKKRKKENALFKLLLELRNEQTIIYCSSPAKVRYLSKKFFEYLVEQNIEPESEELSIIEWIRNNVSDKWGVIDCLNHRIGIHDGALEKHISSSIIKYFNENKLKYLFCTSTIIEGVNTSAKNVVFFDKKKGPNPVDFFDYSNIKGRSGRMMIHYIGRIFNFNEPPEKENIIVDIPFFEQKPVSDEVLIHIN
;
A
#
# COMPACT_ATOMS: atom_id res chain seq x y z
N MET A 1 -4.24 -30.69 -25.70
CA MET A 1 -2.92 -30.30 -25.17
C MET A 1 -2.99 -28.87 -24.67
N PHE A 2 -3.26 -28.65 -23.38
CA PHE A 2 -3.19 -27.32 -22.76
C PHE A 2 -2.23 -27.43 -21.59
N ASN A 3 -0.94 -27.25 -21.86
CA ASN A 3 0.07 -27.40 -20.81
C ASN A 3 1.16 -26.32 -20.90
N MET A 4 0.77 -25.11 -21.28
CA MET A 4 1.62 -23.95 -21.03
C MET A 4 1.27 -23.40 -19.66
N SER A 5 2.24 -23.41 -18.75
CA SER A 5 2.07 -22.81 -17.42
C SER A 5 1.85 -21.31 -17.56
N VAL A 6 1.11 -20.73 -16.62
CA VAL A 6 0.85 -19.28 -16.54
C VAL A 6 2.16 -18.49 -16.53
N GLU A 7 3.19 -19.03 -15.88
CA GLU A 7 4.53 -18.43 -15.84
C GLU A 7 5.18 -18.37 -17.23
N LYS A 8 5.02 -19.39 -18.07
CA LYS A 8 5.52 -19.38 -19.45
C LYS A 8 4.80 -18.33 -20.30
N ILE A 9 3.48 -18.20 -20.14
CA ILE A 9 2.69 -17.15 -20.80
C ILE A 9 3.22 -15.76 -20.39
N ILE A 10 3.39 -15.53 -19.09
CA ILE A 10 3.87 -14.25 -18.56
C ILE A 10 5.30 -13.95 -19.05
N SER A 11 6.20 -14.95 -19.06
CA SER A 11 7.56 -14.80 -19.61
C SER A 11 7.52 -14.39 -21.07
N ALA A 12 6.73 -15.12 -21.89
CA ALA A 12 6.59 -14.83 -23.31
C ALA A 12 6.04 -13.42 -23.57
N ILE A 13 5.07 -12.95 -22.78
CA ILE A 13 4.53 -11.57 -22.88
C ILE A 13 5.61 -10.53 -22.59
N ARG A 14 6.45 -10.78 -21.57
CA ARG A 14 7.49 -9.84 -21.12
C ARG A 14 8.69 -9.79 -22.08
N GLU A 15 9.14 -10.94 -22.55
CA GLU A 15 10.41 -11.10 -23.29
C GLU A 15 10.26 -10.88 -24.79
N SER A 16 9.09 -11.20 -25.36
CA SER A 16 8.85 -11.00 -26.80
C SER A 16 8.85 -9.51 -27.16
N GLU A 17 9.33 -9.18 -28.36
CA GLU A 17 9.22 -7.82 -28.91
C GLU A 17 7.79 -7.50 -29.37
N SER A 18 7.09 -8.50 -29.93
CA SER A 18 5.70 -8.45 -30.36
C SER A 18 5.00 -9.78 -30.11
N ILE A 19 3.69 -9.75 -29.87
CA ILE A 19 2.86 -10.95 -29.69
C ILE A 19 1.98 -11.14 -30.93
N SER A 20 2.13 -12.30 -31.58
CA SER A 20 1.37 -12.63 -32.79
C SER A 20 -0.14 -12.75 -32.52
N LEU A 21 -0.95 -12.71 -33.58
CA LEU A 21 -2.39 -12.96 -33.50
C LEU A 21 -2.69 -14.30 -32.82
N ASP A 22 -2.03 -15.38 -33.26
CA ASP A 22 -2.25 -16.73 -32.75
C ASP A 22 -1.86 -16.85 -31.28
N ASP A 23 -0.71 -16.31 -30.89
CA ASP A 23 -0.26 -16.31 -29.49
C ASP A 23 -1.21 -15.49 -28.61
N SER A 24 -1.54 -14.27 -29.03
CA SER A 24 -2.43 -13.39 -28.28
C SER A 24 -3.82 -14.01 -28.08
N PHE A 25 -4.38 -14.62 -29.14
CA PHE A 25 -5.65 -15.32 -29.06
C PHE A 25 -5.58 -16.54 -28.15
N ASN A 26 -4.51 -17.34 -28.25
CA ASN A 26 -4.29 -18.48 -27.36
C ASN A 26 -4.18 -18.05 -25.89
N TYR A 27 -3.47 -16.95 -25.61
CA TYR A 27 -3.33 -16.41 -24.25
C TYR A 27 -4.67 -15.90 -23.73
N ALA A 28 -5.45 -15.19 -24.55
CA ALA A 28 -6.79 -14.72 -24.21
C ALA A 28 -7.74 -15.88 -23.90
N LYS A 29 -7.69 -16.96 -24.69
CA LYS A 29 -8.47 -18.19 -24.45
C LYS A 29 -8.12 -18.83 -23.11
N ILE A 30 -6.82 -18.99 -22.81
CA ILE A 30 -6.38 -19.54 -21.52
C ILE A 30 -6.82 -18.63 -20.38
N CYS A 31 -6.67 -17.32 -20.52
CA CYS A 31 -7.11 -16.33 -19.56
C CYS A 31 -8.63 -16.42 -19.29
N SER A 32 -9.45 -16.54 -20.33
CA SER A 32 -10.90 -16.69 -20.22
C SER A 32 -11.30 -17.95 -19.45
N ILE A 33 -10.61 -19.08 -19.66
CA ILE A 33 -10.85 -20.32 -18.92
C ILE A 33 -10.49 -20.14 -17.45
N LEU A 34 -9.34 -19.51 -17.19
CA LEU A 34 -8.87 -19.27 -15.83
C LEU A 34 -9.80 -18.35 -15.03
N LEU A 35 -10.38 -17.30 -15.66
CA LEU A 35 -11.37 -16.42 -15.03
C LEU A 35 -12.64 -17.14 -14.58
N ARG A 36 -13.00 -18.26 -15.22
CA ARG A 36 -14.21 -19.03 -14.88
C ARG A 36 -13.94 -20.17 -13.89
N SER A 37 -12.71 -20.28 -13.40
CA SER A 37 -12.30 -21.38 -12.52
C SER A 37 -11.98 -20.84 -11.12
N ASP A 38 -12.53 -21.47 -10.09
CA ASP A 38 -12.44 -21.03 -8.69
C ASP A 38 -11.00 -20.75 -8.22
N ASN A 39 -10.03 -21.51 -8.73
CA ASN A 39 -8.61 -21.36 -8.37
C ASN A 39 -7.76 -20.64 -9.44
N GLY A 40 -8.33 -20.32 -10.60
CA GLY A 40 -7.59 -19.75 -11.73
C GLY A 40 -7.68 -18.23 -11.83
N GLU A 41 -8.64 -17.58 -11.19
CA GLU A 41 -8.87 -16.14 -11.34
C GLU A 41 -7.62 -15.31 -11.05
N ASN A 42 -6.87 -15.65 -10.01
CA ASN A 42 -5.62 -14.96 -9.67
C ASN A 42 -4.57 -15.04 -10.77
N ASN A 43 -4.47 -16.20 -11.43
CA ASN A 43 -3.59 -16.38 -12.56
C ASN A 43 -4.08 -15.63 -13.80
N ALA A 44 -5.40 -15.60 -14.03
CA ALA A 44 -5.98 -14.80 -15.10
C ALA A 44 -5.71 -13.31 -14.89
N ARG A 45 -5.95 -12.78 -13.68
CA ARG A 45 -5.62 -11.40 -13.30
C ARG A 45 -4.15 -11.09 -13.55
N LYS A 46 -3.22 -11.98 -13.20
CA LYS A 46 -1.79 -11.81 -13.53
C LYS A 46 -1.54 -11.72 -15.03
N ILE A 47 -2.15 -12.58 -15.84
CA ILE A 47 -2.01 -12.50 -17.31
C ILE A 47 -2.53 -11.13 -17.80
N ILE A 48 -3.73 -10.72 -17.37
CA ILE A 48 -4.34 -9.43 -17.73
C ILE A 48 -3.43 -8.26 -17.37
N ILE A 49 -2.87 -8.24 -16.16
CA ILE A 49 -1.95 -7.18 -15.72
C ILE A 49 -0.70 -7.12 -16.62
N ASN A 50 -0.14 -8.28 -16.98
CA ASN A 50 1.03 -8.34 -17.85
C ASN A 50 0.70 -7.92 -19.30
N ILE A 51 -0.51 -8.23 -19.78
CA ILE A 51 -1.02 -7.73 -21.07
C ILE A 51 -1.20 -6.20 -21.03
N LEU A 52 -1.77 -5.63 -19.96
CA LEU A 52 -1.91 -4.18 -19.80
C LEU A 52 -0.56 -3.46 -19.82
N ASP A 53 0.44 -4.01 -19.12
CA ASP A 53 1.81 -3.45 -19.11
C ASP A 53 2.48 -3.52 -20.50
N ASN A 54 2.14 -4.54 -21.30
CA ASN A 54 2.72 -4.80 -22.61
C ASN A 54 1.75 -4.52 -23.77
N TRP A 55 0.75 -3.66 -23.57
CA TRP A 55 -0.36 -3.46 -24.51
C TRP A 55 0.08 -3.15 -25.95
N LYS A 56 1.17 -2.40 -26.11
CA LYS A 56 1.73 -2.03 -27.41
C LYS A 56 2.23 -3.24 -28.23
N LYS A 57 2.63 -4.33 -27.56
CA LYS A 57 3.12 -5.56 -28.18
C LYS A 57 1.99 -6.43 -28.73
N ILE A 58 0.75 -6.19 -28.30
CA ILE A 58 -0.41 -7.03 -28.63
C ILE A 58 -0.95 -6.69 -30.02
N ASP A 59 -1.16 -7.73 -30.83
CA ASP A 59 -1.83 -7.63 -32.12
C ASP A 59 -3.19 -6.94 -31.98
N VAL A 60 -3.43 -5.93 -32.83
CA VAL A 60 -4.62 -5.07 -32.80
C VAL A 60 -5.91 -5.87 -32.88
N SER A 61 -5.91 -6.98 -33.63
CA SER A 61 -7.08 -7.82 -33.88
C SER A 61 -7.63 -8.51 -32.62
N THR A 62 -6.80 -8.62 -31.58
CA THR A 62 -7.19 -9.27 -30.30
C THR A 62 -7.46 -8.28 -29.16
N ARG A 63 -7.24 -6.98 -29.37
CA ARG A 63 -7.39 -5.96 -28.32
C ARG A 63 -8.82 -5.84 -27.79
N GLU A 64 -9.81 -6.09 -28.63
CA GLU A 64 -11.22 -6.13 -28.22
C GLU A 64 -11.47 -7.27 -27.23
N ILE A 65 -11.00 -8.48 -27.54
CA ILE A 65 -11.11 -9.65 -26.65
C ILE A 65 -10.43 -9.36 -25.31
N TRP A 66 -9.25 -8.74 -25.33
CA TRP A 66 -8.56 -8.37 -24.09
C TRP A 66 -9.31 -7.29 -23.31
N THR A 67 -9.95 -6.33 -23.98
CA THR A 67 -10.79 -5.31 -23.31
C THR A 67 -11.96 -5.98 -22.58
N ASP A 68 -12.61 -6.95 -23.21
CA ASP A 68 -13.68 -7.73 -22.59
C ASP A 68 -13.20 -8.59 -21.42
N LEU A 69 -11.98 -9.15 -21.50
CA LEU A 69 -11.38 -9.91 -20.39
C LEU A 69 -10.97 -9.02 -19.22
N ILE A 70 -10.44 -7.82 -19.50
CA ILE A 70 -10.14 -6.81 -18.48
C ILE A 70 -11.42 -6.40 -17.75
N GLU A 71 -12.50 -6.17 -18.50
CA GLU A 71 -13.82 -5.87 -17.96
C GLU A 71 -14.36 -7.01 -17.10
N SER A 72 -14.33 -8.24 -17.64
CA SER A 72 -14.80 -9.45 -16.94
C SER A 72 -14.01 -9.74 -15.67
N ALA A 73 -12.75 -9.31 -15.57
CA ALA A 73 -11.94 -9.42 -14.36
C ALA A 73 -12.20 -8.30 -13.33
N GLY A 74 -13.11 -7.37 -13.64
CA GLY A 74 -13.49 -6.28 -12.76
C GLY A 74 -12.54 -5.07 -12.77
N PHE A 75 -11.67 -4.93 -13.77
CA PHE A 75 -10.60 -3.91 -13.81
C PHE A 75 -11.11 -2.53 -14.29
N TYR A 76 -12.33 -2.15 -13.90
CA TYR A 76 -13.00 -0.91 -14.33
C TYR A 76 -12.19 0.37 -14.10
N PRO A 77 -11.38 0.53 -13.04
CA PRO A 77 -10.51 1.69 -12.90
C PRO A 77 -9.55 1.87 -14.09
N TYR A 78 -9.00 0.78 -14.62
CA TYR A 78 -8.11 0.83 -15.79
C TYR A 78 -8.86 1.06 -17.10
N LEU A 79 -10.09 0.54 -17.22
CA LEU A 79 -10.97 0.82 -18.36
C LEU A 79 -11.30 2.32 -18.46
N GLU A 80 -11.41 3.03 -17.34
CA GLU A 80 -11.57 4.48 -17.37
C GLU A 80 -10.24 5.20 -17.66
N LYS A 81 -9.16 4.85 -16.95
CA LYS A 81 -7.84 5.48 -17.15
C LYS A 81 -7.36 5.38 -18.59
N GLU A 82 -7.58 4.25 -19.23
CA GLU A 82 -7.09 3.94 -20.58
C GLU A 82 -8.24 3.89 -21.61
N LYS A 83 -9.33 4.66 -21.40
CA LYS A 83 -10.54 4.64 -22.26
C LYS A 83 -10.30 4.84 -23.76
N ASN A 84 -9.23 5.55 -24.13
CA ASN A 84 -8.83 5.75 -25.53
C ASN A 84 -8.22 4.48 -26.16
N LYS A 85 -7.68 3.57 -25.33
CA LYS A 85 -7.02 2.33 -25.74
C LYS A 85 -7.92 1.11 -25.54
N LEU A 86 -8.72 1.10 -24.47
CA LEU A 86 -9.61 0.01 -24.06
C LEU A 86 -11.05 0.38 -24.43
N VAL A 87 -11.41 0.15 -25.69
CA VAL A 87 -12.69 0.57 -26.26
C VAL A 87 -13.71 -0.57 -26.22
N PHE A 88 -14.88 -0.31 -25.63
CA PHE A 88 -16.02 -1.23 -25.67
C PHE A 88 -16.68 -1.22 -27.05
N LYS A 89 -17.07 -2.41 -27.51
CA LYS A 89 -18.01 -2.56 -28.64
C LYS A 89 -19.28 -3.29 -28.26
N ASN A 90 -19.50 -3.53 -26.96
CA ASN A 90 -20.68 -4.20 -26.45
C ASN A 90 -21.33 -3.41 -25.30
N THR A 91 -22.64 -3.24 -25.37
CA THR A 91 -23.45 -2.49 -24.38
C THR A 91 -23.40 -3.14 -22.99
N ALA A 92 -23.26 -4.46 -22.91
CA ALA A 92 -23.24 -5.18 -21.64
C ALA A 92 -22.03 -4.78 -20.78
N GLY A 93 -20.84 -4.64 -21.38
CA GLY A 93 -19.63 -4.16 -20.72
C GLY A 93 -19.72 -2.70 -20.31
N GLU A 94 -20.37 -1.85 -21.12
CA GLU A 94 -20.62 -0.45 -20.76
C GLU A 94 -21.53 -0.33 -19.53
N ILE A 95 -22.61 -1.11 -19.47
CA ILE A 95 -23.52 -1.15 -18.32
C ILE A 95 -22.77 -1.61 -17.06
N ARG A 96 -21.98 -2.69 -17.15
CA ARG A 96 -21.21 -3.19 -16.01
C ARG A 96 -20.16 -2.18 -15.54
N LYS A 97 -19.46 -1.53 -16.47
CA LYS A 97 -18.54 -0.42 -16.12
C LYS A 97 -19.28 0.68 -15.38
N GLU A 98 -20.41 1.16 -15.89
CA GLU A 98 -21.13 2.26 -15.25
C GLU A 98 -21.73 1.88 -13.89
N LEU A 99 -22.13 0.63 -13.69
CA LEU A 99 -22.55 0.11 -12.37
C LEU A 99 -21.43 0.21 -11.32
N HIS A 100 -20.17 0.11 -11.75
CA HIS A 100 -18.99 0.22 -10.89
C HIS A 100 -18.51 1.65 -10.71
N LYS A 101 -19.17 2.64 -11.32
CA LYS A 101 -18.88 4.05 -11.04
C LYS A 101 -19.23 4.37 -9.59
N SER A 102 -18.46 5.28 -9.01
CA SER A 102 -18.78 5.87 -7.72
C SER A 102 -19.99 6.80 -7.85
N ASP A 103 -20.87 6.74 -6.85
CA ASP A 103 -22.03 7.62 -6.78
C ASP A 103 -21.66 9.04 -6.29
N ASN A 104 -20.51 9.18 -5.62
CA ASN A 104 -20.14 10.41 -4.90
C ASN A 104 -18.79 11.01 -5.31
N LEU A 105 -17.96 10.29 -6.07
CA LEU A 105 -16.64 10.70 -6.51
C LEU A 105 -16.61 10.80 -8.04
N GLU A 106 -16.37 12.02 -8.52
CA GLU A 106 -16.26 12.31 -9.94
C GLU A 106 -15.16 11.49 -10.61
N ASP A 107 -15.50 10.88 -11.75
CA ASP A 107 -14.61 10.06 -12.59
C ASP A 107 -13.86 8.95 -11.84
N LYS A 108 -14.47 8.41 -10.78
CA LYS A 108 -13.96 7.23 -10.06
C LYS A 108 -14.81 6.02 -10.34
N TYR A 109 -14.12 4.93 -10.64
CA TYR A 109 -14.70 3.60 -10.75
C TYR A 109 -14.07 2.73 -9.67
N PHE A 110 -14.91 1.90 -9.06
CA PHE A 110 -14.49 0.80 -8.22
C PHE A 110 -14.07 -0.36 -9.11
N HIS A 111 -13.07 -1.12 -8.69
CA HIS A 111 -12.98 -2.49 -9.22
C HIS A 111 -14.06 -3.37 -8.58
N GLU A 112 -14.27 -4.57 -9.13
CA GLU A 112 -15.35 -5.49 -8.70
C GLU A 112 -15.45 -5.66 -7.18
N GLU A 113 -14.35 -6.05 -6.53
CA GLU A 113 -14.40 -6.25 -5.09
C GLU A 113 -14.59 -4.97 -4.27
N GLN A 114 -14.10 -3.81 -4.72
CA GLN A 114 -14.38 -2.53 -4.04
C GLN A 114 -15.88 -2.21 -4.06
N LYS A 115 -16.56 -2.48 -5.20
CA LYS A 115 -18.01 -2.28 -5.31
C LYS A 115 -18.75 -3.21 -4.37
N TYR A 116 -18.37 -4.49 -4.32
CA TYR A 116 -18.94 -5.46 -3.39
C TYR A 116 -18.78 -5.03 -1.91
N LEU A 117 -17.59 -4.56 -1.52
CA LEU A 117 -17.36 -4.05 -0.16
C LEU A 117 -18.21 -2.80 0.15
N LYS A 118 -18.37 -1.90 -0.83
CA LYS A 118 -19.24 -0.72 -0.69
C LYS A 118 -20.70 -1.13 -0.47
N GLU A 119 -21.19 -2.13 -1.19
CA GLU A 119 -22.56 -2.64 -1.01
C GLU A 119 -22.80 -3.22 0.39
N ILE A 120 -21.81 -3.88 0.99
CA ILE A 120 -21.89 -4.35 2.39
C ILE A 120 -22.03 -3.15 3.34
N LEU A 121 -21.20 -2.12 3.16
CA LEU A 121 -21.24 -0.91 3.98
C LEU A 121 -22.56 -0.15 3.83
N ASP A 122 -23.14 -0.14 2.63
CA ASP A 122 -24.44 0.53 2.36
C ASP A 122 -25.60 -0.14 3.08
N ARG A 123 -25.54 -1.46 3.24
CA ARG A 123 -26.49 -2.26 4.05
C ARG A 123 -26.31 -2.08 5.56
N SER A 124 -25.47 -1.13 5.98
CA SER A 124 -25.19 -0.79 7.38
C SER A 124 -24.57 -1.93 8.20
N LYS A 125 -23.91 -2.90 7.54
CA LYS A 125 -23.19 -3.98 8.19
C LYS A 125 -21.76 -3.55 8.51
N ASN A 126 -21.20 -4.05 9.61
CA ASN A 126 -19.81 -3.83 9.95
C ASN A 126 -18.90 -4.63 9.01
N LEU A 127 -17.72 -4.12 8.70
CA LEU A 127 -16.85 -4.72 7.69
C LEU A 127 -15.40 -4.77 8.14
N ILE A 128 -14.75 -5.93 7.96
CA ILE A 128 -13.34 -6.16 8.27
C ILE A 128 -12.68 -6.71 7.02
N VAL A 129 -11.72 -5.98 6.46
CA VAL A 129 -11.12 -6.32 5.16
C VAL A 129 -9.63 -6.55 5.29
N SER A 130 -9.23 -7.76 4.91
CA SER A 130 -7.84 -8.13 4.65
C SER A 130 -7.59 -8.10 3.14
N ALA A 131 -6.90 -7.07 2.65
CA ALA A 131 -6.63 -6.87 1.23
C ALA A 131 -5.23 -6.30 0.96
N PRO A 132 -4.59 -6.62 -0.18
CA PRO A 132 -3.27 -6.10 -0.54
C PRO A 132 -3.20 -4.56 -0.53
N THR A 133 -2.00 -4.00 -0.40
CA THR A 133 -1.80 -2.52 -0.44
C THR A 133 -2.26 -1.92 -1.77
N SER A 134 -2.10 -2.66 -2.86
CA SER A 134 -2.55 -2.31 -4.22
C SER A 134 -4.08 -2.36 -4.42
N PHE A 135 -4.85 -2.83 -3.43
CA PHE A 135 -6.32 -2.89 -3.50
C PHE A 135 -6.98 -1.51 -3.51
N GLY A 136 -6.29 -0.45 -3.04
CA GLY A 136 -6.90 0.88 -2.98
C GLY A 136 -7.90 1.05 -1.83
N LYS A 137 -7.67 0.40 -0.69
CA LYS A 137 -8.50 0.43 0.54
C LYS A 137 -9.02 1.84 0.93
N SER A 138 -8.18 2.86 0.79
CA SER A 138 -8.51 4.24 1.17
C SER A 138 -9.51 4.95 0.22
N LEU A 139 -9.88 4.35 -0.91
CA LEU A 139 -10.90 4.90 -1.80
C LEU A 139 -12.29 4.85 -1.14
N LEU A 140 -12.59 3.74 -0.46
CA LEU A 140 -13.89 3.57 0.22
C LEU A 140 -14.06 4.53 1.42
N ILE A 141 -12.96 4.90 2.10
CA ILE A 141 -13.01 5.95 3.14
C ILE A 141 -13.49 7.27 2.53
N GLU A 142 -12.92 7.65 1.38
CA GLU A 142 -13.30 8.89 0.69
C GLU A 142 -14.73 8.85 0.18
N GLU A 143 -15.17 7.72 -0.39
CA GLU A 143 -16.54 7.47 -0.83
C GLU A 143 -17.54 7.70 0.30
N ILE A 144 -17.27 7.13 1.47
CA ILE A 144 -18.14 7.25 2.65
C ILE A 144 -18.26 8.71 3.11
N VAL A 145 -17.14 9.43 3.18
CA VAL A 145 -17.13 10.87 3.50
C VAL A 145 -17.88 11.68 2.44
N ALA A 146 -17.70 11.35 1.16
CA ALA A 146 -18.37 12.04 0.06
C ALA A 146 -19.89 11.79 0.03
N SER A 147 -20.34 10.61 0.48
CA SER A 147 -21.77 10.23 0.56
C SER A 147 -22.58 11.05 1.55
N ARG A 148 -21.93 11.66 2.54
CA ARG A 148 -22.57 12.42 3.63
C ARG A 148 -23.59 11.62 4.46
N LYS A 149 -23.58 10.28 4.37
CA LYS A 149 -24.48 9.39 5.13
C LYS A 149 -24.27 9.50 6.65
N PHE A 150 -23.05 9.78 7.10
CA PHE A 150 -22.67 9.83 8.51
C PHE A 150 -22.32 11.25 8.94
N LYS A 151 -22.83 11.71 10.09
CA LYS A 151 -22.56 13.06 10.58
C LYS A 151 -21.18 13.11 11.24
N ASN A 152 -20.87 12.15 12.12
CA ASN A 152 -19.61 12.12 12.86
C ASN A 152 -18.81 10.88 12.50
N ILE A 153 -17.66 11.08 11.86
CA ILE A 153 -16.79 10.03 11.32
C ILE A 153 -15.43 10.08 12.02
N VAL A 154 -14.96 8.96 12.55
CA VAL A 154 -13.59 8.82 13.09
C VAL A 154 -12.76 7.96 12.16
N VAL A 155 -11.58 8.43 11.75
CA VAL A 155 -10.58 7.65 11.01
C VAL A 155 -9.34 7.54 11.87
N ILE A 156 -9.10 6.34 12.40
CA ILE A 156 -7.90 6.01 13.16
C ILE A 156 -6.82 5.53 12.20
N GLN A 157 -5.68 6.22 12.19
CA GLN A 157 -4.52 5.83 11.39
C GLN A 157 -3.28 5.69 12.27
N PRO A 158 -2.34 4.79 11.91
CA PRO A 158 -1.24 4.42 12.79
C PRO A 158 -0.13 5.49 12.86
N THR A 159 -0.07 6.42 11.90
CA THR A 159 0.98 7.44 11.85
C THR A 159 0.43 8.81 11.53
N LEU A 160 1.10 9.84 12.06
CA LEU A 160 0.81 11.24 11.73
C LEU A 160 1.04 11.58 10.26
N ALA A 161 1.83 10.79 9.52
CA ALA A 161 2.10 11.03 8.12
C ALA A 161 0.93 10.56 7.23
N LEU A 162 0.36 9.38 7.52
CA LEU A 162 -0.88 8.92 6.89
C LEU A 162 -2.05 9.85 7.21
N LEU A 163 -2.14 10.34 8.45
CA LEU A 163 -3.15 11.33 8.84
C LEU A 163 -3.05 12.62 8.01
N ASP A 164 -1.84 13.15 7.79
CA ASP A 164 -1.67 14.36 6.99
C ASP A 164 -2.01 14.13 5.51
N GLU A 165 -1.71 12.94 4.97
CA GLU A 165 -2.11 12.54 3.62
C GLU A 165 -3.64 12.47 3.49
N THR A 166 -4.31 11.75 4.40
CA THR A 166 -5.78 11.65 4.44
C THR A 166 -6.41 13.02 4.62
N ARG A 167 -5.86 13.88 5.49
CA ARG A 167 -6.31 15.25 5.69
C ARG A 167 -6.24 16.07 4.41
N LYS A 168 -5.10 16.02 3.69
CA LYS A 168 -4.93 16.72 2.41
C LYS A 168 -5.94 16.25 1.38
N LYS A 169 -6.16 14.93 1.29
CA LYS A 169 -7.12 14.30 0.38
C LYS A 169 -8.56 14.71 0.68
N LEU A 170 -8.96 14.71 1.95
CA LEU A 170 -10.33 14.98 2.39
C LEU A 170 -10.62 16.48 2.61
N LYS A 171 -9.61 17.35 2.48
CA LYS A 171 -9.75 18.82 2.62
C LYS A 171 -10.85 19.42 1.73
N LYS A 172 -11.11 18.82 0.57
CA LYS A 172 -12.18 19.25 -0.36
C LYS A 172 -13.59 19.12 0.21
N TYR A 173 -13.78 18.37 1.31
CA TYR A 173 -15.08 18.21 1.97
C TYR A 173 -15.31 19.17 3.15
N LYS A 174 -14.43 20.17 3.34
CA LYS A 174 -14.48 21.16 4.44
C LYS A 174 -15.80 21.91 4.56
N ASP A 175 -16.57 22.02 3.48
CA ASP A 175 -17.84 22.74 3.48
C ASP A 175 -18.92 21.94 4.20
N ASN A 176 -18.85 20.61 4.15
CA ASN A 176 -19.79 19.68 4.78
C ASN A 176 -19.29 19.13 6.12
N TYR A 177 -17.96 19.04 6.29
CA TYR A 177 -17.32 18.48 7.48
C TYR A 177 -16.30 19.44 8.08
N LYS A 178 -16.33 19.62 9.41
CA LYS A 178 -15.19 20.14 10.15
C LYS A 178 -14.14 19.04 10.29
N ILE A 179 -12.94 19.28 9.75
CA ILE A 179 -11.82 18.34 9.83
C ILE A 179 -11.05 18.60 11.13
N ILE A 180 -11.07 17.61 12.03
CA ILE A 180 -10.49 17.67 13.38
C ILE A 180 -9.27 16.75 13.40
N VAL A 181 -8.10 17.33 13.66
CA VAL A 181 -6.81 16.61 13.68
C VAL A 181 -6.03 16.82 14.98
N ARG A 182 -6.59 17.59 15.91
CA ARG A 182 -6.04 17.89 17.23
C ARG A 182 -7.17 17.80 18.26
N THR A 183 -6.82 17.38 19.46
CA THR A 183 -7.73 17.27 20.60
C THR A 183 -8.25 18.62 21.10
N SER A 184 -7.53 19.71 20.84
CA SER A 184 -7.95 21.08 21.17
C SER A 184 -8.98 21.70 20.22
N GLN A 185 -9.36 21.00 19.15
CA GLN A 185 -10.36 21.49 18.21
C GLN A 185 -11.72 20.89 18.56
N ASP A 186 -12.67 21.74 18.95
CA ASP A 186 -14.02 21.28 19.28
C ASP A 186 -14.75 20.69 18.08
N SER A 187 -15.75 19.83 18.33
CA SER A 187 -16.73 19.44 17.33
C SER A 187 -17.69 20.60 17.03
N VAL A 188 -18.44 20.48 15.95
CA VAL A 188 -19.51 21.42 15.60
C VAL A 188 -20.83 20.69 15.35
N GLU A 189 -21.93 21.41 15.49
CA GLU A 189 -23.28 20.85 15.33
C GLU A 189 -23.91 21.15 13.96
N ASP A 190 -23.51 22.27 13.33
CA ASP A 190 -24.04 22.77 12.04
C ASP A 190 -23.58 21.93 10.84
N LYS A 191 -22.50 21.18 11.00
CA LYS A 191 -21.86 20.34 9.99
C LYS A 191 -21.59 18.94 10.51
N GLY A 192 -21.13 18.06 9.63
CA GLY A 192 -20.50 16.83 10.05
C GLY A 192 -19.12 17.09 10.70
N ASN A 193 -18.62 16.12 11.44
CA ASN A 193 -17.27 16.13 12.01
C ASN A 193 -16.47 14.96 11.46
N LEU A 194 -15.28 15.25 10.94
CA LEU A 194 -14.33 14.25 10.46
C LEU A 194 -13.09 14.27 11.34
N PHE A 195 -13.02 13.33 12.27
CA PHE A 195 -11.91 13.16 13.20
C PHE A 195 -10.83 12.29 12.53
N LEU A 196 -9.71 12.90 12.19
CA LEU A 196 -8.53 12.18 11.67
C LEU A 196 -7.50 12.13 12.79
N LEU A 197 -7.50 11.04 13.55
CA LEU A 197 -6.80 10.93 14.83
C LEU A 197 -5.93 9.66 14.89
N THR A 198 -4.91 9.67 15.74
CA THR A 198 -4.25 8.43 16.18
C THR A 198 -5.05 7.82 17.33
N ALA A 199 -4.76 6.58 17.71
CA ALA A 199 -5.46 5.91 18.81
C ALA A 199 -5.34 6.68 20.14
N GLU A 200 -4.15 7.20 20.44
CA GLU A 200 -3.87 8.03 21.62
C GLU A 200 -4.81 9.25 21.64
N ARG A 201 -4.98 9.91 20.49
CA ARG A 201 -5.80 11.11 20.38
C ARG A 201 -7.29 10.85 20.50
N VAL A 202 -7.76 9.65 20.15
CA VAL A 202 -9.14 9.24 20.42
C VAL A 202 -9.39 9.07 21.91
N MET A 203 -8.40 8.55 22.65
CA MET A 203 -8.49 8.41 24.11
C MET A 203 -8.46 9.78 24.81
N GLU A 204 -7.57 10.67 24.39
CA GLU A 204 -7.41 12.03 24.94
C GLU A 204 -8.57 12.97 24.62
N TYR A 205 -9.37 12.70 23.59
CA TYR A 205 -10.49 13.57 23.23
C TYR A 205 -11.63 13.45 24.25
N GLU A 206 -11.83 14.48 25.07
CA GLU A 206 -12.76 14.48 26.21
C GLU A 206 -14.23 14.37 25.79
N ASN A 207 -14.67 15.22 24.86
CA ASN A 207 -16.09 15.38 24.52
C ASN A 207 -16.39 14.92 23.09
N LEU A 208 -16.11 13.64 22.78
CA LEU A 208 -16.50 13.08 21.49
C LEU A 208 -18.03 13.14 21.34
N PRO A 209 -18.56 13.72 20.24
CA PRO A 209 -19.99 13.63 19.96
C PRO A 209 -20.37 12.18 19.67
N LYS A 210 -21.67 11.88 19.53
CA LYS A 210 -22.11 10.56 19.08
C LYS A 210 -21.44 10.23 17.73
N ILE A 211 -20.58 9.23 17.71
CA ILE A 211 -19.91 8.77 16.49
C ILE A 211 -20.86 7.84 15.73
N ASP A 212 -21.02 8.05 14.42
CA ASP A 212 -21.91 7.24 13.57
C ASP A 212 -21.13 6.18 12.79
N PHE A 213 -19.88 6.49 12.44
CA PHE A 213 -19.01 5.62 11.66
C PHE A 213 -17.55 5.76 12.09
N PHE A 214 -16.79 4.67 12.14
CA PHE A 214 -15.34 4.78 12.22
C PHE A 214 -14.56 3.78 11.37
N VAL A 215 -13.32 4.14 11.09
CA VAL A 215 -12.34 3.35 10.36
C VAL A 215 -11.13 3.10 11.24
N ILE A 216 -10.62 1.88 11.24
CA ILE A 216 -9.26 1.59 11.73
C ILE A 216 -8.44 1.12 10.53
N ASP A 217 -7.47 1.93 10.15
CA ASP A 217 -6.46 1.57 9.16
C ASP A 217 -5.34 0.77 9.83
N GLU A 218 -4.82 -0.23 9.12
CA GLU A 218 -3.84 -1.20 9.63
C GLU A 218 -4.28 -1.92 10.92
N PHE A 219 -5.49 -2.49 10.93
CA PHE A 219 -6.09 -3.11 12.13
C PHE A 219 -5.30 -4.29 12.72
N TYR A 220 -4.36 -4.88 11.99
CA TYR A 220 -3.45 -5.89 12.55
C TYR A 220 -2.65 -5.38 13.76
N LYS A 221 -2.53 -4.06 13.91
CA LYS A 221 -1.93 -3.43 15.09
C LYS A 221 -2.77 -3.58 16.37
N LEU A 222 -3.96 -4.16 16.29
CA LEU A 222 -4.73 -4.59 17.45
C LEU A 222 -4.11 -5.81 18.16
N SER A 223 -3.34 -6.62 17.43
CA SER A 223 -2.74 -7.83 17.99
C SER A 223 -1.66 -7.47 19.00
N ALA A 224 -1.82 -7.95 20.23
CA ALA A 224 -0.82 -7.77 21.29
C ALA A 224 0.47 -8.54 20.98
N LYS A 225 0.42 -9.56 20.11
CA LYS A 225 1.59 -10.40 19.78
C LYS A 225 2.72 -9.67 19.04
N ARG A 226 2.52 -8.41 18.61
CA ARG A 226 3.47 -7.70 17.73
C ARG A 226 3.99 -6.38 18.28
N ASP A 227 3.20 -5.65 19.07
CA ASP A 227 3.54 -4.32 19.58
C ASP A 227 2.72 -4.02 20.84
N ASP A 228 3.23 -4.42 22.02
CA ASP A 228 2.47 -4.47 23.27
C ASP A 228 1.79 -3.13 23.61
N GLU A 229 2.55 -2.03 23.80
CA GLU A 229 1.98 -0.76 24.27
C GLU A 229 1.00 -0.12 23.27
N ARG A 230 1.35 -0.06 21.98
CA ARG A 230 0.50 0.59 20.97
C ARG A 230 -0.73 -0.23 20.64
N ALA A 231 -0.64 -1.56 20.73
CA ALA A 231 -1.79 -2.42 20.57
C ALA A 231 -2.82 -2.15 21.68
N TYR A 232 -2.40 -1.98 22.93
CA TYR A 232 -3.32 -1.69 24.03
C TYR A 232 -4.08 -0.37 23.83
N ILE A 233 -3.40 0.70 23.45
CA ILE A 233 -4.05 1.99 23.20
C ILE A 233 -5.07 1.89 22.06
N LEU A 234 -4.73 1.18 20.97
CA LEU A 234 -5.66 0.98 19.86
C LEU A 234 -6.86 0.12 20.26
N ASN A 235 -6.66 -0.92 21.08
CA ASN A 235 -7.75 -1.72 21.63
C ASN A 235 -8.67 -0.88 22.53
N ASN A 236 -8.12 -0.04 23.40
CA ASN A 236 -8.91 0.84 24.26
C ASN A 236 -9.69 1.88 23.46
N ALA A 237 -9.09 2.47 22.42
CA ALA A 237 -9.77 3.38 21.51
C ALA A 237 -10.92 2.69 20.75
N PHE A 238 -10.68 1.47 20.25
CA PHE A 238 -11.69 0.66 19.58
C PHE A 238 -12.84 0.31 20.54
N TYR A 239 -12.53 -0.16 21.75
CA TYR A 239 -13.51 -0.47 22.77
C TYR A 239 -14.34 0.75 23.19
N LYS A 240 -13.71 1.90 23.43
CA LYS A 240 -14.37 3.19 23.72
C LYS A 240 -15.38 3.52 22.61
N LEU A 241 -14.98 3.42 21.34
CA LEU A 241 -15.87 3.72 20.22
C LEU A 241 -17.07 2.77 20.15
N LEU A 242 -16.86 1.46 20.29
CA LEU A 242 -17.94 0.47 20.24
C LEU A 242 -18.92 0.63 21.40
N THR A 243 -18.42 0.74 22.64
CA THR A 243 -19.25 0.72 23.85
C THR A 243 -20.06 1.99 24.01
N TYR A 244 -19.46 3.17 23.79
CA TYR A 244 -20.13 4.45 24.06
C TYR A 244 -20.94 5.00 22.89
N HIS A 245 -20.65 4.59 21.65
CA HIS A 245 -21.29 5.20 20.48
C HIS A 245 -22.05 4.20 19.59
N GLN A 246 -21.76 2.90 19.68
CA GLN A 246 -22.34 1.85 18.81
C GLN A 246 -22.34 2.20 17.31
N PRO A 247 -21.21 2.71 16.75
CA PRO A 247 -21.14 3.13 15.35
C PRO A 247 -21.00 1.93 14.42
N GLN A 248 -21.29 2.15 13.14
CA GLN A 248 -20.83 1.23 12.10
C GLN A 248 -19.30 1.34 11.95
N PHE A 249 -18.60 0.25 11.69
CA PHE A 249 -17.15 0.26 11.56
C PHE A 249 -16.64 -0.41 10.30
N TYR A 250 -15.45 0.06 9.88
CA TYR A 250 -14.68 -0.49 8.79
C TYR A 250 -13.22 -0.69 9.18
N LEU A 251 -12.78 -1.94 9.30
CA LEU A 251 -11.39 -2.28 9.64
C LEU A 251 -10.63 -2.66 8.36
N LEU A 252 -9.41 -2.12 8.21
CA LEU A 252 -8.58 -2.27 7.01
C LEU A 252 -7.20 -2.80 7.36
N GLY A 253 -6.74 -3.84 6.68
CA GLY A 253 -5.39 -4.37 6.87
C GLY A 253 -4.94 -5.22 5.68
N PRO A 254 -3.63 -5.40 5.46
CA PRO A 254 -3.09 -6.34 4.49
C PRO A 254 -2.71 -7.67 5.13
N ASN A 255 -2.71 -8.75 4.34
CA ASN A 255 -2.06 -10.03 4.68
C ASN A 255 -2.51 -10.66 6.02
N ILE A 256 -3.78 -10.53 6.36
CA ILE A 256 -4.41 -11.16 7.54
C ILE A 256 -5.24 -12.35 7.05
N ASP A 257 -5.04 -13.51 7.65
CA ASP A 257 -5.75 -14.74 7.28
C ASP A 257 -7.08 -14.88 8.03
N ASP A 258 -7.13 -14.46 9.29
CA ASP A 258 -8.32 -14.51 10.13
C ASP A 258 -8.24 -13.50 11.30
N ILE A 259 -9.32 -13.39 12.06
CA ILE A 259 -9.43 -12.61 13.29
C ILE A 259 -9.88 -13.50 14.46
N SER A 260 -9.94 -12.94 15.67
CA SER A 260 -10.51 -13.62 16.84
C SER A 260 -11.85 -14.29 16.54
N LYS A 261 -11.93 -15.60 16.79
CA LYS A 261 -13.12 -16.41 16.52
C LYS A 261 -14.34 -15.89 17.29
N GLY A 262 -15.47 -15.69 16.62
CA GLY A 262 -16.70 -15.16 17.24
C GLY A 262 -16.79 -13.63 17.21
N PHE A 263 -15.72 -12.92 16.84
CA PHE A 263 -15.73 -11.45 16.82
C PHE A 263 -16.70 -10.93 15.76
N ALA A 264 -16.61 -11.48 14.54
CA ALA A 264 -17.46 -11.07 13.43
C ALA A 264 -18.94 -11.29 13.74
N GLU A 265 -19.29 -12.44 14.32
CA GLU A 265 -20.67 -12.76 14.69
C GLU A 265 -21.19 -11.87 15.81
N LYS A 266 -20.38 -11.61 16.85
CA LYS A 266 -20.79 -10.78 17.99
C LYS A 266 -21.14 -9.35 17.60
N TYR A 267 -20.41 -8.78 16.64
CA TYR A 267 -20.55 -7.38 16.23
C TYR A 267 -21.26 -7.21 14.88
N ASP A 268 -22.00 -8.22 14.40
CA ASP A 268 -22.67 -8.21 13.08
C ASP A 268 -21.74 -7.67 11.97
N ALA A 269 -20.53 -8.22 11.93
CA ALA A 269 -19.49 -7.85 11.00
C ALA A 269 -19.23 -8.96 9.98
N GLU A 270 -18.76 -8.54 8.82
CA GLU A 270 -18.35 -9.43 7.74
C GLU A 270 -16.84 -9.37 7.59
N PHE A 271 -16.15 -10.49 7.82
CA PHE A 271 -14.73 -10.61 7.52
C PHE A 271 -14.55 -11.01 6.06
N LYS A 272 -13.80 -10.19 5.30
CA LYS A 272 -13.43 -10.46 3.91
C LYS A 272 -11.94 -10.42 3.74
N LYS A 273 -11.40 -11.60 3.44
CA LYS A 273 -10.04 -11.76 2.95
C LYS A 273 -10.06 -11.85 1.44
N THR A 274 -9.22 -11.06 0.80
CA THR A 274 -9.03 -11.09 -0.64
C THR A 274 -7.56 -10.96 -1.01
N ASN A 275 -7.20 -11.52 -2.17
CA ASN A 275 -5.94 -11.29 -2.84
C ASN A 275 -6.11 -10.54 -4.18
N TYR A 276 -7.28 -9.95 -4.42
CA TYR A 276 -7.55 -9.12 -5.58
C TYR A 276 -6.56 -7.95 -5.62
N SER A 277 -5.90 -7.83 -6.76
CA SER A 277 -4.89 -6.82 -6.99
C SER A 277 -4.94 -6.41 -8.45
N LEU A 278 -4.88 -5.11 -8.67
CA LEU A 278 -4.69 -4.50 -9.98
C LEU A 278 -3.20 -4.34 -10.36
N VAL A 279 -2.31 -4.83 -9.50
CA VAL A 279 -0.85 -4.75 -9.66
C VAL A 279 -0.26 -6.13 -9.42
N ASP A 280 0.61 -6.58 -10.35
CA ASP A 280 1.36 -7.82 -10.19
C ASP A 280 2.72 -7.51 -9.56
N ASN A 281 3.15 -8.36 -8.64
CA ASN A 281 4.43 -8.21 -7.94
C ASN A 281 5.39 -9.29 -8.42
N HIS A 282 6.29 -8.91 -9.32
CA HIS A 282 7.33 -9.78 -9.85
C HIS A 282 8.47 -9.92 -8.83
N VAL A 283 8.61 -11.12 -8.27
CA VAL A 283 9.68 -11.46 -7.33
C VAL A 283 10.91 -11.91 -8.13
N ILE A 284 12.03 -11.25 -7.92
CA ILE A 284 13.31 -11.53 -8.59
C ILE A 284 14.32 -11.89 -7.50
N ASP A 285 14.79 -13.13 -7.52
CA ASP A 285 15.86 -13.57 -6.64
C ASP A 285 17.20 -13.02 -7.12
N LYS A 286 17.89 -12.32 -6.23
CA LYS A 286 19.25 -11.82 -6.39
C LYS A 286 20.15 -12.35 -5.28
N SER A 287 19.68 -13.27 -4.44
CA SER A 287 20.49 -13.89 -3.40
C SER A 287 21.63 -14.70 -4.00
N SER A 288 22.71 -14.86 -3.24
CA SER A 288 23.90 -15.57 -3.67
C SER A 288 24.68 -16.06 -2.45
N ASP A 289 25.25 -17.26 -2.54
CA ASP A 289 26.15 -17.81 -1.51
C ASP A 289 27.41 -16.95 -1.29
N GLU A 290 27.75 -16.09 -2.26
CA GLU A 290 28.84 -15.13 -2.15
C GLU A 290 28.46 -13.88 -1.34
N PHE A 291 27.19 -13.71 -0.97
CA PHE A 291 26.72 -12.57 -0.21
C PHE A 291 26.77 -12.85 1.29
N GLY A 292 26.97 -11.80 2.07
CA GLY A 292 27.08 -11.88 3.53
C GLY A 292 27.27 -10.51 4.15
N ASP A 293 27.33 -10.46 5.48
CA ASP A 293 27.30 -9.18 6.22
C ASP A 293 28.69 -8.66 6.61
N LYS A 294 29.75 -9.42 6.33
CA LYS A 294 31.15 -9.08 6.69
C LYS A 294 32.13 -9.32 5.53
N GLY A 295 33.29 -8.68 5.62
CA GLY A 295 34.44 -8.92 4.76
C GLY A 295 34.18 -8.71 3.26
N SER A 296 34.77 -9.59 2.44
CA SER A 296 34.61 -9.56 0.97
C SER A 296 33.18 -9.83 0.53
N LYS A 297 32.45 -10.75 1.20
CA LYS A 297 31.05 -11.06 0.89
C LYS A 297 30.14 -9.84 1.03
N LYS A 298 30.35 -9.01 2.06
CA LYS A 298 29.65 -7.72 2.22
C LYS A 298 29.88 -6.80 1.03
N ARG A 299 31.15 -6.62 0.62
CA ARG A 299 31.49 -5.75 -0.51
C ARG A 299 30.89 -6.25 -1.82
N LYS A 300 30.89 -7.57 -2.06
CA LYS A 300 30.23 -8.19 -3.22
C LYS A 300 28.72 -7.90 -3.23
N LYS A 301 28.05 -8.08 -2.09
CA LYS A 301 26.61 -7.79 -1.92
C LYS A 301 26.29 -6.30 -2.18
N GLU A 302 27.08 -5.40 -1.63
CA GLU A 302 26.92 -3.94 -1.82
C GLU A 302 27.16 -3.53 -3.28
N ASN A 303 28.21 -4.06 -3.93
CA ASN A 303 28.46 -3.79 -5.35
C ASN A 303 27.34 -4.31 -6.26
N ALA A 304 26.78 -5.49 -5.96
CA ALA A 304 25.65 -6.04 -6.70
C ALA A 304 24.39 -5.17 -6.54
N LEU A 305 24.14 -4.63 -5.34
CA LEU A 305 23.10 -3.63 -5.11
C LEU A 305 23.34 -2.39 -5.98
N PHE A 306 24.53 -1.80 -5.95
CA PHE A 306 24.80 -0.54 -6.65
C PHE A 306 24.69 -0.68 -8.17
N LYS A 307 25.16 -1.78 -8.74
CA LYS A 307 24.96 -2.11 -10.16
C LYS A 307 23.47 -2.17 -10.51
N LEU A 308 22.69 -2.90 -9.71
CA LEU A 308 21.24 -2.97 -9.91
C LEU A 308 20.57 -1.59 -9.82
N LEU A 309 20.94 -0.76 -8.84
CA LEU A 309 20.38 0.58 -8.71
C LEU A 309 20.72 1.46 -9.93
N LEU A 310 21.92 1.33 -10.49
CA LEU A 310 22.33 2.05 -11.70
C LEU A 310 21.57 1.56 -12.96
N GLU A 311 21.33 0.24 -13.07
CA GLU A 311 20.47 -0.34 -14.11
C GLU A 311 19.04 0.24 -14.03
N LEU A 312 18.53 0.42 -12.81
CA LEU A 312 17.18 0.92 -12.52
C LEU A 312 17.09 2.45 -12.43
N ARG A 313 18.09 3.23 -12.85
CA ARG A 313 18.17 4.69 -12.63
C ARG A 313 16.97 5.51 -13.12
N ASN A 314 16.23 4.99 -14.09
CA ASN A 314 15.05 5.66 -14.63
C ASN A 314 13.78 5.40 -13.78
N GLU A 315 13.83 4.49 -12.82
CA GLU A 315 12.69 3.97 -12.09
C GLU A 315 12.85 4.15 -10.58
N GLN A 316 11.75 4.52 -9.94
CA GLN A 316 11.74 4.75 -8.50
C GLN A 316 11.92 3.44 -7.73
N THR A 317 12.95 3.41 -6.88
CA THR A 317 13.37 2.23 -6.14
C THR A 317 13.48 2.52 -4.65
N ILE A 318 12.76 1.74 -3.84
CA ILE A 318 12.91 1.73 -2.38
C ILE A 318 13.93 0.65 -1.99
N ILE A 319 14.85 0.99 -1.10
CA ILE A 319 15.86 0.07 -0.60
C ILE A 319 15.64 -0.11 0.91
N TYR A 320 15.15 -1.29 1.28
CA TYR A 320 14.94 -1.63 2.69
C TYR A 320 16.27 -1.97 3.37
N CYS A 321 16.56 -1.29 4.47
CA CYS A 321 17.73 -1.52 5.31
C CYS A 321 17.32 -1.78 6.76
N SER A 322 18.14 -2.53 7.48
CA SER A 322 17.88 -2.99 8.84
C SER A 322 17.88 -1.90 9.90
N SER A 323 18.61 -0.81 9.70
CA SER A 323 18.80 0.23 10.72
C SER A 323 19.09 1.62 10.11
N PRO A 324 18.85 2.72 10.87
CA PRO A 324 19.20 4.07 10.45
C PRO A 324 20.68 4.21 10.06
N ALA A 325 21.58 3.58 10.82
CA ALA A 325 23.02 3.59 10.51
C ALA A 325 23.32 2.95 9.15
N LYS A 326 22.65 1.84 8.83
CA LYS A 326 22.81 1.15 7.54
C LYS A 326 22.24 1.96 6.38
N VAL A 327 21.09 2.62 6.58
CA VAL A 327 20.50 3.55 5.60
C VAL A 327 21.51 4.64 5.22
N ARG A 328 22.08 5.33 6.22
CA ARG A 328 23.06 6.42 6.01
C ARG A 328 24.35 5.92 5.37
N TYR A 329 24.84 4.75 5.80
CA TYR A 329 26.04 4.14 5.23
C TYR A 329 25.85 3.75 3.77
N LEU A 330 24.76 3.04 3.42
CA LEU A 330 24.53 2.54 2.06
C LEU A 330 24.21 3.66 1.09
N SER A 331 23.41 4.66 1.50
CA SER A 331 23.11 5.84 0.67
C SER A 331 24.39 6.61 0.33
N LYS A 332 25.26 6.85 1.32
CA LYS A 332 26.57 7.48 1.09
C LYS A 332 27.46 6.64 0.16
N LYS A 333 27.55 5.34 0.38
CA LYS A 333 28.35 4.44 -0.46
C LYS A 333 27.83 4.36 -1.90
N PHE A 334 26.52 4.41 -2.07
CA PHE A 334 25.92 4.46 -3.39
C PHE A 334 26.20 5.80 -4.09
N PHE A 335 26.12 6.92 -3.36
CA PHE A 335 26.57 8.22 -3.88
C PHE A 335 28.05 8.17 -4.34
N GLU A 336 28.96 7.67 -3.50
CA GLU A 336 30.38 7.49 -3.85
C GLU A 336 30.54 6.63 -5.11
N TYR A 337 29.77 5.54 -5.22
CA TYR A 337 29.75 4.69 -6.42
C TYR A 337 29.28 5.43 -7.67
N LEU A 338 28.24 6.27 -7.59
CA LEU A 338 27.78 7.08 -8.72
C LEU A 338 28.86 8.05 -9.21
N VAL A 339 29.56 8.70 -8.27
CA VAL A 339 30.70 9.59 -8.59
C VAL A 339 31.83 8.81 -9.26
N GLU A 340 32.19 7.62 -8.74
CA GLU A 340 33.19 6.74 -9.37
C GLU A 340 32.80 6.29 -10.78
N GLN A 341 31.50 6.16 -11.08
CA GLN A 341 30.98 5.84 -12.40
C GLN A 341 30.79 7.07 -13.30
N ASN A 342 31.22 8.27 -12.87
CA ASN A 342 31.03 9.55 -13.56
C ASN A 342 29.55 9.83 -13.90
N ILE A 343 28.63 9.47 -13.00
CA ILE A 343 27.22 9.83 -13.12
C ILE A 343 27.02 11.23 -12.55
N GLU A 344 26.82 12.19 -13.44
CA GLU A 344 26.60 13.59 -13.08
C GLU A 344 25.29 13.78 -12.30
N PRO A 345 25.20 14.82 -11.44
CA PRO A 345 23.97 15.17 -10.75
C PRO A 345 22.89 15.60 -11.74
N GLU A 346 21.81 14.84 -11.87
CA GLU A 346 20.57 15.28 -12.53
C GLU A 346 19.65 16.01 -11.53
N SER A 347 20.20 16.94 -10.74
CA SER A 347 19.44 17.54 -9.64
C SER A 347 18.38 18.50 -10.18
N GLU A 348 17.12 18.25 -9.86
CA GLU A 348 16.15 19.33 -9.71
C GLU A 348 16.47 20.12 -8.44
N GLU A 349 16.28 21.44 -8.46
CA GLU A 349 16.47 22.28 -7.28
C GLU A 349 15.44 21.90 -6.19
N LEU A 350 15.91 21.20 -5.16
CA LEU A 350 15.08 20.82 -4.01
C LEU A 350 15.21 21.88 -2.92
N SER A 351 14.14 22.62 -2.65
CA SER A 351 14.15 23.69 -1.64
C SER A 351 14.58 23.25 -0.24
N ILE A 352 14.42 21.97 0.11
CA ILE A 352 14.91 21.43 1.38
C ILE A 352 16.44 21.51 1.50
N ILE A 353 17.18 21.49 0.39
CA ILE A 353 18.66 21.52 0.40
C ILE A 353 19.14 22.87 0.91
N GLU A 354 18.57 23.96 0.42
CA GLU A 354 18.88 25.31 0.90
C GLU A 354 18.52 25.45 2.38
N TRP A 355 17.34 24.96 2.77
CA TRP A 355 16.92 24.97 4.17
C TRP A 355 17.90 24.22 5.08
N ILE A 356 18.34 23.02 4.67
CA ILE A 356 19.31 22.22 5.42
C ILE A 356 20.66 22.94 5.56
N ARG A 357 21.16 23.57 4.49
CA ARG A 357 22.40 24.35 4.51
C ARG A 357 22.32 25.49 5.51
N ASN A 358 21.19 26.20 5.54
CA ASN A 358 21.01 27.40 6.35
C ASN A 358 20.67 27.10 7.82
N ASN A 359 20.01 25.97 8.11
CA ASN A 359 19.45 25.70 9.44
C ASN A 359 20.06 24.49 10.16
N VAL A 360 20.74 23.59 9.45
CA VAL A 360 21.31 22.35 10.03
C VAL A 360 22.81 22.31 9.84
N SER A 361 23.28 22.08 8.61
CA SER A 361 24.70 22.12 8.24
C SER A 361 24.86 21.98 6.73
N ASP A 362 25.73 22.80 6.16
CA ASP A 362 26.19 22.73 4.77
C ASP A 362 27.00 21.46 4.44
N LYS A 363 27.64 20.86 5.45
CA LYS A 363 28.47 19.65 5.34
C LYS A 363 27.72 18.34 5.57
N TRP A 364 26.40 18.40 5.76
CA TRP A 364 25.65 17.19 5.99
C TRP A 364 25.52 16.38 4.69
N GLY A 365 26.14 15.20 4.66
CA GLY A 365 26.18 14.34 3.45
C GLY A 365 24.82 13.90 2.88
N VAL A 366 23.71 14.19 3.57
CA VAL A 366 22.36 14.08 2.98
C VAL A 366 22.20 15.02 1.78
N ILE A 367 22.85 16.19 1.80
CA ILE A 367 22.84 17.14 0.66
C ILE A 367 23.40 16.48 -0.60
N ASP A 368 24.56 15.81 -0.49
CA ASP A 368 25.20 15.13 -1.61
C ASP A 368 24.31 14.03 -2.19
N CYS A 369 23.70 13.24 -1.31
CA CYS A 369 22.71 12.23 -1.67
C CYS A 369 21.51 12.86 -2.42
N LEU A 370 20.92 13.93 -1.88
CA LEU A 370 19.75 14.58 -2.49
C LEU A 370 20.07 15.14 -3.88
N ASN A 371 21.25 15.74 -4.07
CA ASN A 371 21.71 16.20 -5.39
C ASN A 371 21.81 15.06 -6.41
N HIS A 372 22.11 13.83 -5.96
CA HIS A 372 22.15 12.62 -6.80
C HIS A 372 20.83 11.83 -6.79
N ARG A 373 19.72 12.49 -6.43
CA ARG A 373 18.37 11.91 -6.41
C ARG A 373 18.23 10.72 -5.44
N ILE A 374 19.06 10.70 -4.40
CA ILE A 374 19.06 9.71 -3.31
C ILE A 374 18.38 10.33 -2.08
N GLY A 375 17.20 9.80 -1.75
CA GLY A 375 16.51 10.06 -0.50
C GLY A 375 16.91 9.09 0.61
N ILE A 376 16.87 9.60 1.84
CA ILE A 376 17.09 8.84 3.07
C ILE A 376 15.88 9.01 3.96
N HIS A 377 15.37 7.92 4.53
CA HIS A 377 14.32 7.98 5.53
C HIS A 377 14.61 7.03 6.68
N ASP A 378 15.03 7.62 7.79
CA ASP A 378 15.11 6.94 9.08
C ASP A 378 14.32 7.72 10.12
N GLY A 379 13.87 7.04 11.18
CA GLY A 379 12.99 7.63 12.19
C GLY A 379 13.64 8.74 13.03
N ALA A 380 14.95 9.00 12.87
CA ALA A 380 15.66 10.06 13.58
C ALA A 380 15.71 11.38 12.80
N LEU A 381 15.31 11.39 11.53
CA LEU A 381 15.17 12.62 10.75
C LEU A 381 13.98 13.45 11.23
N GLU A 382 14.16 14.77 11.29
CA GLU A 382 13.06 15.67 11.62
C GLU A 382 11.89 15.51 10.64
N LYS A 383 10.67 15.58 11.18
CA LYS A 383 9.45 15.28 10.43
C LYS A 383 9.33 16.08 9.14
N HIS A 384 9.72 17.35 9.15
CA HIS A 384 9.60 18.22 7.97
C HIS A 384 10.57 17.79 6.85
N ILE A 385 11.78 17.32 7.19
CA ILE A 385 12.77 16.78 6.23
C ILE A 385 12.24 15.47 5.64
N SER A 386 11.86 14.52 6.51
CA SER A 386 11.31 13.23 6.08
C SER A 386 10.10 13.39 5.17
N SER A 387 9.16 14.28 5.54
CA SER A 387 7.97 14.56 4.71
C SER A 387 8.33 15.14 3.35
N SER A 388 9.36 16.01 3.29
CA SER A 388 9.84 16.59 2.04
C SER A 388 10.50 15.55 1.14
N ILE A 389 11.34 14.67 1.70
CA ILE A 389 11.97 13.57 0.97
C ILE A 389 10.92 12.61 0.38
N ILE A 390 9.91 12.22 1.15
CA ILE A 390 8.81 11.38 0.65
C ILE A 390 8.03 12.07 -0.46
N LYS A 391 7.75 13.38 -0.31
CA LYS A 391 7.10 14.18 -1.35
C LYS A 391 7.92 14.18 -2.64
N TYR A 392 9.21 14.49 -2.56
CA TYR A 392 10.10 14.54 -3.72
C TYR A 392 10.30 13.16 -4.37
N PHE A 393 10.30 12.10 -3.57
CA PHE A 393 10.21 10.75 -4.11
C PHE A 393 8.89 10.59 -4.88
N ASN A 394 7.73 10.82 -4.28
CA ASN A 394 6.44 10.67 -4.98
C ASN A 394 6.27 11.56 -6.23
N GLU A 395 6.94 12.71 -6.29
CA GLU A 395 7.00 13.60 -7.45
C GLU A 395 8.06 13.18 -8.49
N ASN A 396 8.69 12.02 -8.32
CA ASN A 396 9.74 11.46 -9.19
C ASN A 396 11.04 12.29 -9.26
N LYS A 397 11.22 13.25 -8.35
CA LYS A 397 12.45 14.05 -8.23
C LYS A 397 13.59 13.23 -7.64
N LEU A 398 13.26 12.35 -6.69
CA LEU A 398 14.18 11.33 -6.16
C LEU A 398 13.91 9.98 -6.82
N LYS A 399 14.98 9.26 -7.18
CA LYS A 399 14.91 7.91 -7.78
C LYS A 399 15.14 6.80 -6.78
N TYR A 400 15.94 7.07 -5.77
CA TYR A 400 16.32 6.07 -4.77
C TYR A 400 15.86 6.52 -3.40
N LEU A 401 15.30 5.61 -2.62
CA LEU A 401 14.89 5.89 -1.25
C LEU A 401 15.40 4.78 -0.33
N PHE A 402 16.49 5.06 0.40
CA PHE A 402 17.01 4.15 1.41
C PHE A 402 16.22 4.35 2.71
N CYS A 403 15.65 3.29 3.27
CA CYS A 403 14.77 3.40 4.41
C CYS A 403 14.81 2.21 5.37
N THR A 404 14.32 2.44 6.59
CA THR A 404 14.01 1.36 7.54
C THR A 404 12.56 0.90 7.40
N SER A 405 12.11 0.00 8.27
CA SER A 405 10.71 -0.46 8.37
C SER A 405 9.69 0.68 8.58
N THR A 406 10.12 1.84 9.07
CA THR A 406 9.24 2.98 9.33
C THR A 406 8.51 3.50 8.08
N ILE A 407 9.11 3.40 6.89
CA ILE A 407 8.41 3.72 5.62
C ILE A 407 7.38 2.68 5.26
N ILE A 408 7.71 1.41 5.50
CA ILE A 408 6.87 0.27 5.12
C ILE A 408 5.52 0.33 5.83
N GLU A 409 5.46 0.92 7.01
CA GLU A 409 4.25 1.05 7.83
C GLU A 409 3.63 2.46 7.79
N GLY A 410 4.34 3.49 7.31
CA GLY A 410 4.08 4.86 7.74
C GLY A 410 3.75 5.90 6.68
N VAL A 411 4.00 5.62 5.40
CA VAL A 411 3.79 6.60 4.32
C VAL A 411 3.43 5.94 2.99
N ASN A 412 2.62 6.61 2.19
CA ASN A 412 2.34 6.20 0.83
C ASN A 412 3.51 6.57 -0.10
N THR A 413 4.02 5.61 -0.85
CA THR A 413 5.15 5.77 -1.77
C THR A 413 4.82 5.21 -3.17
N SER A 414 5.29 5.86 -4.23
CA SER A 414 5.08 5.44 -5.63
C SER A 414 6.26 4.67 -6.22
N ALA A 415 6.81 3.69 -5.49
CA ALA A 415 7.93 2.92 -6.00
C ALA A 415 7.48 1.91 -7.07
N LYS A 416 8.23 1.80 -8.17
CA LYS A 416 8.09 0.67 -9.11
C LYS A 416 8.85 -0.55 -8.59
N ASN A 417 9.98 -0.30 -7.94
CA ASN A 417 10.92 -1.31 -7.48
C ASN A 417 11.10 -1.25 -5.97
N VAL A 418 11.25 -2.41 -5.34
CA VAL A 418 11.65 -2.54 -3.94
C VAL A 418 12.83 -3.51 -3.87
N VAL A 419 13.84 -3.18 -3.06
CA VAL A 419 14.97 -4.05 -2.79
C VAL A 419 14.92 -4.50 -1.33
N PHE A 420 14.77 -5.81 -1.13
CA PHE A 420 14.89 -6.44 0.18
C PHE A 420 16.38 -6.77 0.45
N PHE A 421 17.11 -5.77 0.94
CA PHE A 421 18.57 -5.85 1.06
C PHE A 421 19.04 -6.49 2.38
N ASP A 422 18.37 -6.19 3.49
CA ASP A 422 18.66 -6.78 4.80
C ASP A 422 17.51 -7.66 5.29
N LYS A 423 17.84 -8.77 5.95
CA LYS A 423 16.87 -9.72 6.52
C LYS A 423 16.47 -9.44 7.98
N LYS A 424 16.82 -8.26 8.50
CA LYS A 424 16.58 -7.85 9.90
C LYS A 424 15.87 -6.52 9.98
N LYS A 425 15.02 -6.37 11.00
CA LYS A 425 14.37 -5.13 11.46
C LYS A 425 14.98 -4.77 12.81
N GLY A 426 15.99 -3.88 12.80
CA GLY A 426 16.83 -3.64 13.98
C GLY A 426 17.56 -4.92 14.40
N PRO A 427 17.45 -5.36 15.68
CA PRO A 427 18.06 -6.62 16.12
C PRO A 427 17.30 -7.87 15.65
N ASN A 428 16.01 -7.74 15.35
CA ASN A 428 15.09 -8.85 15.10
C ASN A 428 15.11 -9.29 13.63
N PRO A 429 14.83 -10.57 13.31
CA PRO A 429 14.60 -10.99 11.93
C PRO A 429 13.34 -10.34 11.34
N VAL A 430 13.32 -10.16 10.03
CA VAL A 430 12.09 -9.79 9.30
C VAL A 430 11.21 -11.02 9.20
N ASP A 431 9.97 -10.94 9.70
CA ASP A 431 8.98 -12.01 9.54
C ASP A 431 8.25 -11.93 8.18
N PHE A 432 7.42 -12.93 7.87
CA PHE A 432 6.70 -12.99 6.60
C PHE A 432 5.76 -11.82 6.36
N PHE A 433 5.15 -11.31 7.43
CA PHE A 433 4.20 -10.22 7.32
C PHE A 433 4.94 -8.89 7.10
N ASP A 434 6.03 -8.65 7.82
CA ASP A 434 6.94 -7.53 7.54
C ASP A 434 7.35 -7.59 6.07
N TYR A 435 7.91 -8.73 5.60
CA TYR A 435 8.29 -8.93 4.19
C TYR A 435 7.14 -8.68 3.21
N SER A 436 5.94 -9.15 3.52
CA SER A 436 4.75 -8.94 2.67
C SER A 436 4.35 -7.47 2.59
N ASN A 437 4.54 -6.70 3.67
CA ASN A 437 4.36 -5.25 3.65
C ASN A 437 5.47 -4.55 2.85
N ILE A 438 6.73 -5.00 2.95
CA ILE A 438 7.84 -4.51 2.12
C ILE A 438 7.50 -4.72 0.64
N LYS A 439 7.14 -5.95 0.29
CA LYS A 439 6.73 -6.34 -1.06
C LYS A 439 5.52 -5.54 -1.55
N GLY A 440 4.56 -5.27 -0.68
CA GLY A 440 3.37 -4.47 -1.02
C GLY A 440 3.67 -3.02 -1.40
N ARG A 441 4.89 -2.51 -1.20
CA ARG A 441 5.33 -1.19 -1.64
C ARG A 441 5.87 -1.18 -3.07
N SER A 442 6.05 -2.32 -3.73
CA SER A 442 6.42 -2.37 -5.14
C SER A 442 5.19 -2.26 -6.02
N GLY A 443 5.21 -1.30 -6.95
CA GLY A 443 4.08 -1.06 -7.84
C GLY A 443 2.94 -0.34 -7.12
N ARG A 444 2.32 0.63 -7.79
CA ARG A 444 1.22 1.41 -7.23
C ARG A 444 0.06 1.39 -8.20
N MET A 445 -1.11 0.99 -7.70
CA MET A 445 -2.36 0.99 -8.48
C MET A 445 -2.53 2.33 -9.19
N MET A 446 -2.99 2.29 -10.44
CA MET A 446 -3.15 3.46 -11.33
C MET A 446 -1.85 4.13 -11.79
N ILE A 447 -0.68 3.70 -11.32
CA ILE A 447 0.63 4.22 -11.78
C ILE A 447 1.42 3.11 -12.48
N HIS A 448 1.55 1.95 -11.84
CA HIS A 448 2.29 0.79 -12.34
C HIS A 448 1.35 -0.42 -12.45
N TYR A 449 1.43 -1.14 -13.56
CA TYR A 449 0.81 -2.47 -13.67
C TYR A 449 1.66 -3.53 -12.98
N ILE A 450 2.99 -3.43 -13.10
CA ILE A 450 3.93 -4.38 -12.51
C ILE A 450 4.86 -3.67 -11.51
N GLY A 451 4.88 -4.16 -10.27
CA GLY A 451 5.90 -3.88 -9.27
C GLY A 451 6.98 -4.98 -9.28
N ARG A 452 8.23 -4.62 -8.98
CA ARG A 452 9.32 -5.60 -8.81
C ARG A 452 9.86 -5.58 -7.39
N ILE A 453 10.08 -6.76 -6.84
CA ILE A 453 10.87 -6.94 -5.61
C ILE A 453 12.14 -7.72 -5.94
N PHE A 454 13.29 -7.14 -5.56
CA PHE A 454 14.61 -7.76 -5.70
C PHE A 454 15.08 -8.27 -4.35
N ASN A 455 15.18 -9.59 -4.21
CA ASN A 455 15.54 -10.24 -2.95
C ASN A 455 17.04 -10.51 -2.89
N PHE A 456 17.77 -9.83 -2.01
CA PHE A 456 19.19 -10.12 -1.75
C PHE A 456 19.38 -11.10 -0.59
N ASN A 457 18.28 -11.51 0.04
CA ASN A 457 18.22 -12.58 1.02
C ASN A 457 16.96 -13.39 0.75
N GLU A 458 16.95 -14.63 1.19
CA GLU A 458 15.78 -15.50 1.11
C GLU A 458 14.58 -14.85 1.82
N PRO A 459 13.39 -14.87 1.18
CA PRO A 459 12.15 -14.48 1.84
C PRO A 459 11.85 -15.36 3.05
N PRO A 460 11.27 -14.79 4.13
CA PRO A 460 10.75 -15.60 5.24
C PRO A 460 9.65 -16.58 4.79
N GLU A 461 9.54 -17.71 5.49
CA GLU A 461 8.49 -18.70 5.24
C GLU A 461 7.10 -18.14 5.50
N LYS A 462 6.11 -18.55 4.69
CA LYS A 462 4.74 -18.06 4.84
C LYS A 462 4.13 -18.58 6.14
N GLU A 463 3.66 -17.64 6.96
CA GLU A 463 2.93 -17.91 8.20
C GLU A 463 1.47 -17.46 8.07
N ASN A 464 0.58 -18.16 8.77
CA ASN A 464 -0.82 -17.73 8.89
C ASN A 464 -0.92 -16.63 9.95
N ILE A 465 -1.42 -15.47 9.57
CA ILE A 465 -1.61 -14.32 10.46
C ILE A 465 -3.06 -14.26 10.93
N ILE A 466 -3.26 -14.58 12.21
CA ILE A 466 -4.55 -14.37 12.90
C ILE A 466 -4.38 -13.18 13.84
N VAL A 467 -5.20 -12.15 13.64
CA VAL A 467 -5.20 -10.95 14.49
C VAL A 467 -6.08 -11.22 15.71
N ASP A 468 -5.45 -11.33 16.88
CA ASP A 468 -6.16 -11.28 18.15
C ASP A 468 -6.69 -9.87 18.42
N ILE A 469 -7.88 -9.81 19.03
CA ILE A 469 -8.54 -8.59 19.48
C ILE A 469 -8.68 -8.70 21.00
N PRO A 470 -7.67 -8.24 21.78
CA PRO A 470 -7.58 -8.43 23.22
C PRO A 470 -8.83 -8.11 24.05
N PHE A 471 -9.54 -7.01 23.77
CA PHE A 471 -10.76 -6.69 24.55
C PHE A 471 -11.92 -7.67 24.30
N PHE A 472 -11.85 -8.44 23.21
CA PHE A 472 -12.81 -9.49 22.89
C PHE A 472 -12.36 -10.88 23.37
N GLU A 473 -11.08 -11.19 23.24
CA GLU A 473 -10.48 -12.43 23.76
C GLU A 473 -10.31 -12.33 25.28
N GLN A 474 -11.40 -12.61 26.01
CA GLN A 474 -11.50 -12.43 27.46
C GLN A 474 -10.52 -13.27 28.34
N LYS A 475 -9.55 -14.02 27.76
CA LYS A 475 -8.58 -14.83 28.51
C LYS A 475 -7.22 -15.01 27.79
N PRO A 476 -6.09 -14.54 28.38
CA PRO A 476 -5.99 -13.56 29.45
C PRO A 476 -6.07 -12.13 28.89
N VAL A 477 -6.99 -11.33 29.43
CA VAL A 477 -6.98 -9.88 29.24
C VAL A 477 -5.87 -9.31 30.13
N SER A 478 -4.98 -8.48 29.59
CA SER A 478 -3.98 -7.78 30.41
C SER A 478 -4.68 -6.84 31.41
N ASP A 479 -4.07 -6.64 32.58
CA ASP A 479 -4.62 -5.78 33.64
C ASP A 479 -4.94 -4.36 33.12
N GLU A 480 -4.16 -3.86 32.14
CA GLU A 480 -4.37 -2.55 31.50
C GLU A 480 -5.66 -2.44 30.68
N VAL A 481 -6.05 -3.51 29.99
CA VAL A 481 -7.32 -3.56 29.25
C VAL A 481 -8.49 -3.76 30.22
N LEU A 482 -8.28 -4.52 31.31
CA LEU A 482 -9.29 -4.72 32.36
C LEU A 482 -9.68 -3.42 33.08
N ILE A 483 -8.74 -2.50 33.30
CA ILE A 483 -9.02 -1.20 33.93
C ILE A 483 -10.03 -0.37 33.11
N HIS A 484 -10.07 -0.54 31.79
CA HIS A 484 -10.97 0.21 30.91
C HIS A 484 -12.26 -0.52 30.53
N ILE A 485 -12.40 -1.80 30.87
CA ILE A 485 -13.60 -2.62 30.60
C ILE A 485 -14.65 -2.51 31.73
N ASN A 486 -14.27 -1.99 32.91
CA ASN A 486 -15.16 -1.88 34.08
C ASN A 486 -15.89 -0.53 34.18
#